data_AF-A0A519GUW0-F1
#
_entry.id   AF-A0A519GUW0-F1
#
_cell.length_a   1.000
_cell.length_b   1.000
_cell.length_c   1.000
_cell.angle_alpha   90.00
_cell.angle_beta   90.00
_cell.angle_gamma   90.00
#
_symmetry.space_group_name_H-M   'P 1'
#
loop_
_entity.id
_entity.type
_entity.pdbx_description
1 polymer ?
#
loop_
_entity_poly.entity_id
_entity_poly.type
_entity_poly.pdbx_seq_one_letter_code
_entity_poly.pdbx_strand_id
1 'polypeptide(L)' 'MSKYRPFIVGAVGGVLAAAIVPLSGLLDYDASRGRWGITDWYFGIAAQQSITLRSSGVAVPALDDPAALDRAAGHY' A
#
# COMPACT_ATOMS: atom_id res chain seq x y z
N MET A 1 -30.94 -20.86 12.49
CA MET A 1 -29.82 -20.00 12.02
C MET A 1 -28.45 -20.70 12.03
N SER A 2 -28.26 -21.92 12.57
CA SER A 2 -26.94 -22.55 12.72
C SER A 2 -26.28 -22.99 11.39
N LYS A 3 -27.04 -23.44 10.40
CA LYS A 3 -26.52 -23.92 9.10
C LYS A 3 -25.76 -22.84 8.31
N TYR A 4 -26.18 -21.58 8.41
CA TYR A 4 -25.58 -20.47 7.65
C TYR A 4 -24.45 -19.76 8.39
N ARG A 5 -24.28 -20.05 9.68
CA ARG A 5 -23.26 -19.43 10.54
C ARG A 5 -21.84 -19.49 9.95
N PRO A 6 -21.33 -20.61 9.41
CA PRO A 6 -19.98 -20.62 8.85
C PRO A 6 -19.85 -19.74 7.60
N PHE A 7 -20.90 -19.66 6.78
CA PHE A 7 -20.91 -18.79 5.60
C PHE A 7 -20.90 -17.31 5.98
N ILE A 8 -21.67 -16.94 7.02
CA ILE A 8 -21.68 -15.56 7.52
C ILE A 8 -20.32 -15.20 8.10
N VAL A 9 -19.72 -16.07 8.90
CA VAL A 9 -18.37 -15.85 9.46
C VAL A 9 -17.33 -15.74 8.34
N GLY A 10 -17.38 -16.61 7.34
CA GLY A 10 -16.48 -16.55 6.19
C GLY A 10 -16.65 -15.27 5.38
N ALA A 11 -17.88 -14.83 5.13
CA ALA A 11 -18.15 -13.58 4.42
C ALA A 11 -17.62 -12.36 5.18
N VAL A 12 -17.90 -12.27 6.49
CA VAL A 12 -17.40 -11.19 7.35
C VAL A 12 -15.87 -11.21 7.40
N GLY A 13 -15.27 -12.40 7.61
CA GLY A 13 -13.82 -12.57 7.61
C GLY A 13 -13.18 -12.16 6.29
N GLY A 14 -13.78 -12.53 5.16
CA GLY A 14 -13.31 -12.15 3.82
C GLY A 14 -13.34 -10.65 3.59
N VAL A 15 -14.42 -9.97 3.99
CA VAL A 15 -14.54 -8.50 3.88
C VAL A 15 -13.49 -7.81 4.77
N LEU A 16 -13.32 -8.27 6.01
CA LEU A 16 -12.31 -7.71 6.92
C LEU A 16 -10.89 -7.94 6.39
N ALA A 17 -10.60 -9.13 5.87
CA ALA A 17 -9.30 -9.41 5.27
C ALA A 17 -9.03 -8.51 4.06
N ALA A 18 -10.01 -8.32 3.17
CA ALA A 18 -9.90 -7.43 2.02
C ALA A 18 -9.66 -5.96 2.42
N ALA A 19 -10.20 -5.52 3.56
CA ALA A 19 -10.03 -4.18 4.09
C ALA A 19 -8.71 -3.96 4.85
N ILE A 20 -8.14 -5.00 5.48
CA ILE A 20 -6.97 -4.86 6.36
C ILE A 20 -5.68 -5.27 5.65
N VAL A 21 -5.69 -6.37 4.90
CA VAL A 21 -4.46 -6.95 4.32
C VAL A 21 -3.72 -5.96 3.40
N PRO A 22 -4.38 -5.23 2.48
CA PRO A 22 -3.70 -4.20 1.68
C PRO A 22 -3.05 -3.08 2.50
N LEU A 23 -3.65 -2.72 3.64
CA LEU A 23 -3.14 -1.66 4.51
C LEU A 23 -1.96 -2.12 5.38
N SER A 24 -1.63 -3.41 5.41
CA SER A 24 -0.48 -3.92 6.16
C SER A 24 0.88 -3.62 5.51
N GLY A 25 0.88 -3.22 4.23
CA GLY A 25 2.11 -3.09 3.43
C GLY A 25 2.72 -4.41 2.96
N LEU A 26 2.14 -5.56 3.30
CA LEU A 26 2.61 -6.87 2.84
C LEU A 26 2.39 -7.10 1.35
N LEU A 27 1.32 -6.51 0.80
CA LEU A 27 1.01 -6.61 -0.61
C LEU A 27 1.75 -5.52 -1.38
N ASP A 28 2.30 -5.90 -2.54
CA ASP A 28 2.96 -4.95 -3.42
C ASP A 28 1.91 -4.11 -4.16
N TYR A 29 1.87 -2.82 -3.85
CA TYR A 29 0.98 -1.84 -4.46
C TYR A 29 1.79 -0.74 -5.12
N ASP A 30 1.53 -0.52 -6.41
CA ASP A 30 2.07 0.60 -7.17
C ASP A 30 1.19 1.85 -7.00
N ALA A 31 1.81 3.03 -7.08
CA ALA A 31 1.15 4.34 -7.11
C ALA A 31 0.55 4.63 -8.49
N SER A 32 -0.19 3.68 -9.05
CA SER A 32 -0.88 3.82 -10.33
C SER A 32 -2.09 4.76 -10.19
N ARG A 33 -2.20 5.77 -11.06
CA ARG A 33 -3.35 6.68 -11.15
C ARG A 33 -4.54 6.04 -11.91
N GLY A 34 -5.78 6.42 -11.59
CA GLY A 34 -6.97 6.10 -12.41
C GLY A 34 -8.12 5.36 -11.72
N ARG A 35 -8.24 5.41 -10.39
CA ARG A 35 -9.26 4.70 -9.62
C ARG A 35 -10.38 5.66 -9.16
N TRP A 36 -11.56 5.13 -8.83
CA TRP A 36 -12.67 5.92 -8.28
C TRP A 36 -12.28 6.51 -6.92
N GLY A 37 -12.71 7.73 -6.57
CA GLY A 37 -12.13 8.50 -5.45
C GLY A 37 -11.93 7.75 -4.12
N ILE A 38 -12.90 6.94 -3.66
CA ILE A 38 -12.76 6.13 -2.44
C ILE A 38 -11.69 5.04 -2.57
N THR A 39 -11.64 4.36 -3.72
CA THR A 39 -10.64 3.32 -3.95
C THR A 39 -9.26 3.93 -4.19
N ASP A 40 -9.19 5.13 -4.77
CA ASP A 40 -7.94 5.89 -4.93
C ASP A 40 -7.31 6.22 -3.57
N TRP A 41 -8.09 6.76 -2.63
CA TRP A 41 -7.61 6.99 -1.26
C TRP A 41 -7.12 5.72 -0.57
N TYR A 42 -7.93 4.65 -0.61
CA TYR A 42 -7.60 3.39 0.04
C TYR A 42 -6.32 2.76 -0.52
N PHE A 43 -6.21 2.67 -1.86
CA PHE A 43 -5.03 2.11 -2.51
C PHE A 43 -3.82 3.04 -2.42
N GLY A 44 -4.01 4.35 -2.32
CA GLY A 44 -2.96 5.31 -2.02
C GLY A 44 -2.33 5.05 -0.64
N ILE A 45 -3.15 4.83 0.39
CA ILE A 45 -2.65 4.42 1.72
C ILE A 45 -1.95 3.05 1.64
N ALA A 46 -2.53 2.06 0.96
CA ALA A 46 -1.92 0.75 0.80
C ALA A 46 -0.53 0.83 0.13
N ALA A 47 -0.40 1.65 -0.92
CA ALA A 47 0.88 1.91 -1.58
C ALA A 47 1.88 2.57 -0.62
N GLN A 48 1.48 3.57 0.15
CA GLN A 48 2.33 4.21 1.15
C GLN A 48 2.85 3.22 2.19
N GLN A 49 1.99 2.34 2.70
CA GLN A 49 2.36 1.30 3.68
C GLN A 49 3.32 0.27 3.07
N SER A 50 3.06 -0.17 1.82
CA SER A 50 3.96 -1.06 1.07
C SER A 50 5.35 -0.44 0.91
N ILE A 51 5.43 0.80 0.47
CA ILE A 51 6.69 1.54 0.29
C ILE A 51 7.41 1.66 1.63
N THR A 52 6.70 2.02 2.70
CA THR A 52 7.28 2.19 4.05
C THR A 52 7.89 0.88 4.56
N LEU A 53 7.16 -0.23 4.43
CA LEU A 53 7.67 -1.53 4.86
C LEU A 53 8.89 -1.95 4.05
N ARG A 54 8.83 -1.80 2.72
CA ARG A 54 9.91 -2.20 1.81
C ARG A 54 11.14 -1.30 1.88
N SER A 55 10.97 -0.04 2.26
CA SER A 55 12.06 0.92 2.46
C SER A 55 12.64 0.92 3.87
N SER A 56 12.04 0.18 4.82
CA SER A 56 12.45 0.19 6.24
C SER A 56 13.93 -0.17 6.50
N GLY A 57 14.56 -0.92 5.59
CA GLY A 57 15.99 -1.27 5.66
C GLY A 57 16.88 -0.48 4.70
N VAL A 58 16.33 0.47 3.94
CA VAL A 58 17.07 1.24 2.94
C VAL A 58 17.63 2.50 3.61
N ALA A 59 18.97 2.64 3.59
CA ALA A 59 19.63 3.84 4.05
C ALA A 59 19.33 5.01 3.10
N VAL A 60 18.93 6.16 3.66
CA VAL A 60 18.77 7.38 2.90
C VAL A 60 20.16 7.91 2.52
N PRO A 61 20.47 8.12 1.23
CA PRO A 61 21.74 8.71 0.83
C PRO A 61 21.84 10.17 1.30
N ALA A 62 23.05 10.72 1.34
CA ALA A 62 23.24 12.12 1.68
C ALA A 62 22.51 13.03 0.67
N LEU A 63 21.71 13.97 1.17
CA LEU A 63 20.85 14.86 0.37
C LEU A 63 21.41 16.29 0.27
N ASP A 64 22.69 16.46 0.59
CA ASP A 64 23.40 17.73 0.65
C ASP A 64 24.17 18.06 -0.64
N ASP A 65 24.37 17.09 -1.54
CA ASP A 65 24.94 17.31 -2.87
C ASP A 65 23.85 17.68 -3.89
N PRO A 66 23.76 18.96 -4.33
CA PRO A 66 22.76 19.40 -5.30
C PRO A 66 22.92 18.70 -6.66
N ALA A 67 24.15 18.35 -7.06
CA ALA A 67 24.40 17.66 -8.32
C ALA A 67 23.89 16.21 -8.31
N ALA A 68 23.91 15.55 -7.14
CA ALA A 68 23.30 14.25 -6.95
C ALA A 68 21.77 14.33 -7.00
N LEU A 69 21.17 15.37 -6.41
CA LEU A 69 19.73 15.63 -6.48
C LEU A 69 19.24 15.87 -7.91
N ASP A 70 19.93 16.71 -8.68
CA ASP A 70 19.58 16.99 -10.08
C ASP A 70 19.65 15.73 -10.95
N ARG A 71 20.67 14.88 -10.74
CA ARG A 71 20.79 13.60 -11.43
C ARG A 71 19.64 12.65 -11.07
N ALA A 72 19.24 12.59 -9.80
CA ALA A 72 18.11 11.78 -9.35
C ALA A 72 16.78 12.29 -9.92
N ALA A 73 16.60 13.61 -10.03
CA ALA A 73 15.40 14.23 -10.59
C ALA A 73 15.21 13.92 -12.08
N GLY A 74 16.30 13.77 -12.85
CA GLY A 74 16.23 13.42 -14.28
C GLY A 74 15.89 11.95 -14.58
N HIS A 75 15.76 11.10 -13.57
CA HIS A 75 15.41 9.68 -13.73
C HIS A 75 13.90 9.42 -13.77
N TYR A 76 13.08 10.41 -13.43
CA TYR A 76 11.61 10.41 -13.48
C TYR A 76 11.09 11.30 -14.60
#